data_AF-A0AAU1DTE5-F1
#
_entry.id   AF-A0AAU1DTE5-F1
#
_cell.length_a   1.000
_cell.length_b   1.000
_cell.length_c   1.000
_cell.angle_alpha   90.00
_cell.angle_beta   90.00
_cell.angle_gamma   90.00
#
_symmetry.space_group_name_H-M   'P 1'
#
loop_
_entity.id
_entity.type
_entity.pdbx_description
1 polymer ?
#
loop_
_entity_poly.entity_id
_entity_poly.type
_entity_poly.pdbx_seq_one_letter_code
_entity_poly.pdbx_strand_id
1 'polypeptide(L)'
;MSTFLAGLTRHQDGADVLHTLILLADHLDVHGAPIDYARRRALFAARSRFIDVQTWLDLQRRLRSNPSLDAVHAQRWLFHTLTGSPAHLAHPDIAPATPVQRQQYQRFRWRILPPEAELLHRTAQNLLEAHTIDEPVQWAPRLPARALRDLVLPGPDTDSISVAQLHQAVPGGDFSIAQLAHTLNTTTTTAHVTYLLSKHPVDWSPPRFRRTQHTATRVGQWRIWYEHDRLSLQAIADREEASLATVRLALLKNGTELRPAGSQQGRQRRR
;
A
#
# COMPACT_ATOMS: atom_id res chain seq x y z
N MET A 1 -16.75 -6.24 31.18
CA MET A 1 -17.35 -6.24 29.83
C MET A 1 -16.54 -5.31 28.94
N SER A 2 -16.16 -5.77 27.74
CA SER A 2 -15.37 -4.98 26.79
C SER A 2 -16.09 -3.68 26.40
N THR A 3 -15.41 -2.54 26.49
CA THR A 3 -15.91 -1.21 26.11
C THR A 3 -16.41 -1.16 24.67
N PHE A 4 -15.86 -2.03 23.82
CA PHE A 4 -16.28 -2.23 22.43
C PHE A 4 -17.70 -2.79 22.34
N LEU A 5 -18.01 -3.89 23.05
CA LEU A 5 -19.34 -4.48 23.04
C LEU A 5 -20.39 -3.51 23.61
N ALA A 6 -20.04 -2.75 24.65
CA ALA A 6 -20.92 -1.73 25.23
C ALA A 6 -21.17 -0.54 24.27
N GLY A 7 -20.21 -0.20 23.42
CA GLY A 7 -20.39 0.81 22.38
C GLY A 7 -21.25 0.28 21.22
N LEU A 8 -21.06 -0.99 20.86
CA LEU A 8 -21.73 -1.62 19.75
C LEU A 8 -23.21 -1.86 20.04
N THR A 9 -23.57 -2.27 21.26
CA THR A 9 -24.98 -2.43 21.67
C THR A 9 -25.76 -1.12 21.77
N ARG A 10 -25.07 0.03 21.82
CA ARG A 10 -25.68 1.37 21.83
C ARG A 10 -25.83 1.97 20.44
N HIS A 11 -25.17 1.39 19.43
CA HIS A 11 -25.26 1.87 18.05
C HIS A 11 -26.56 1.36 17.43
N GLN A 12 -27.24 2.22 16.66
CA GLN A 12 -28.49 1.88 15.99
C GLN A 12 -28.35 0.63 15.08
N ASP A 13 -27.20 0.49 14.43
CA ASP A 13 -26.86 -0.64 13.55
C ASP A 13 -26.15 -1.80 14.28
N GLY A 14 -26.10 -1.76 15.62
CA GLY A 14 -25.28 -2.68 16.42
C GLY A 14 -25.67 -4.15 16.29
N ALA A 15 -26.97 -4.43 16.17
CA ALA A 15 -27.48 -5.79 16.00
C ALA A 15 -26.99 -6.43 14.69
N ASP A 16 -27.05 -5.68 13.59
CA ASP A 16 -26.65 -6.15 12.25
C ASP A 16 -25.14 -6.32 12.14
N VAL A 17 -24.36 -5.47 12.83
CA VAL A 17 -22.91 -5.64 12.96
C VAL A 17 -22.58 -6.93 13.73
N LEU A 18 -23.25 -7.20 14.85
CA LEU A 18 -23.06 -8.46 15.58
C LEU A 18 -23.43 -9.67 14.73
N HIS A 19 -24.56 -9.60 14.01
CA HIS A 19 -24.99 -10.67 13.12
C HIS A 19 -23.96 -10.94 12.03
N THR A 20 -23.39 -9.89 11.44
CA THR A 20 -22.31 -10.01 10.45
C THR A 20 -21.05 -10.67 11.03
N LEU A 21 -20.69 -10.34 12.28
CA LEU A 21 -19.56 -10.98 12.95
C LEU A 21 -19.80 -12.48 13.21
N ILE A 22 -21.05 -12.87 13.49
CA ILE A 22 -21.44 -14.28 13.64
C ILE A 22 -21.33 -14.99 12.28
N LEU A 23 -21.93 -14.44 11.22
CA LEU A 23 -21.81 -15.00 9.87
C LEU A 23 -20.36 -15.15 9.42
N LEU A 24 -19.50 -14.19 9.80
CA LEU A 24 -18.08 -14.25 9.55
C LEU A 24 -17.39 -15.38 10.31
N ALA A 25 -17.71 -15.54 11.59
CA ALA A 25 -17.17 -16.63 12.41
C ALA A 25 -17.58 -17.99 11.83
N ASP A 26 -18.86 -18.19 11.52
CA ASP A 26 -19.37 -19.42 10.91
C ASP A 26 -18.67 -19.72 9.57
N HIS A 27 -18.46 -18.69 8.74
CA HIS A 27 -17.74 -18.84 7.48
C HIS A 27 -16.28 -19.27 7.69
N LEU A 28 -15.60 -18.69 8.68
CA LEU A 28 -14.23 -19.05 9.03
C LEU A 28 -14.13 -20.45 9.64
N ASP A 29 -15.12 -20.89 10.40
CA ASP A 29 -15.15 -22.24 10.96
C ASP A 29 -15.33 -23.31 9.88
N VAL A 30 -16.10 -23.00 8.82
CA VAL A 30 -16.33 -23.92 7.70
C VAL A 30 -15.17 -23.92 6.69
N HIS A 31 -14.64 -22.75 6.34
CA HIS A 31 -13.68 -22.61 5.23
C HIS A 31 -12.23 -22.38 5.68
N GLY A 32 -12.01 -22.05 6.95
CA GLY A 32 -10.71 -21.67 7.48
C GLY A 32 -10.22 -20.31 6.99
N ALA A 33 -8.96 -20.00 7.32
CA ALA A 33 -8.22 -18.88 6.78
C ALA A 33 -6.91 -19.40 6.16
N PRO A 34 -6.47 -18.86 5.01
CA PRO A 34 -5.22 -19.27 4.38
C PRO A 34 -3.97 -18.74 5.09
N ILE A 35 -4.13 -17.92 6.14
CA ILE A 35 -3.02 -17.33 6.89
C ILE A 35 -3.01 -17.89 8.32
N ASP A 36 -1.90 -18.53 8.71
CA ASP A 36 -1.67 -18.92 10.10
C ASP A 36 -1.02 -17.77 10.89
N TYR A 37 -1.86 -16.89 11.42
CA TYR A 37 -1.38 -15.77 12.24
C TYR A 37 -0.73 -16.22 13.55
N ALA A 38 -1.03 -17.42 14.08
CA ALA A 38 -0.37 -17.92 15.28
C ALA A 38 1.10 -18.23 14.97
N ARG A 39 1.36 -18.96 13.87
CA ARG A 39 2.71 -19.23 13.36
C ARG A 39 3.45 -17.93 13.04
N ARG A 40 2.84 -17.01 12.31
CA ARG A 40 3.48 -15.72 11.98
C ARG A 40 3.82 -14.90 13.23
N ARG A 41 2.94 -14.85 14.24
CA ARG A 41 3.23 -14.17 15.51
C ARG A 41 4.41 -14.82 16.24
N ALA A 42 4.47 -16.14 16.30
CA ALA A 42 5.58 -16.84 16.95
C ALA A 42 6.94 -16.51 16.30
N LEU A 43 6.97 -16.33 14.98
CA LEU A 43 8.19 -16.02 14.23
C LEU A 43 8.57 -14.53 14.28
N PHE A 44 7.60 -13.64 14.17
CA PHE A 44 7.85 -12.22 13.93
C PHE A 44 7.65 -11.32 15.16
N ALA A 45 7.01 -11.78 16.24
CA ALA A 45 6.65 -10.91 17.36
C ALA A 45 7.86 -10.24 18.06
N ALA A 46 8.95 -10.99 18.22
CA ALA A 46 10.17 -10.50 18.87
C ALA A 46 11.08 -9.66 17.96
N ARG A 47 10.76 -9.55 16.66
CA ARG A 47 11.63 -8.91 15.67
C ARG A 47 11.48 -7.39 15.70
N SER A 48 12.60 -6.67 15.76
CA SER A 48 12.64 -5.20 15.74
C SER A 48 12.96 -4.59 14.38
N ARG A 49 13.44 -5.40 13.40
CA ARG A 49 13.82 -4.93 12.06
C ARG A 49 13.37 -5.88 10.96
N PHE A 50 12.42 -5.43 10.15
CA PHE A 50 11.83 -6.11 9.00
C PHE A 50 12.37 -5.58 7.67
N ILE A 51 12.59 -4.27 7.57
CA ILE A 51 13.18 -3.62 6.39
C ILE A 51 14.52 -2.99 6.72
N ASP A 52 15.43 -2.95 5.75
CA ASP A 52 16.65 -2.17 5.86
C ASP A 52 16.35 -0.66 5.78
N VAL A 53 16.86 0.09 6.77
CA VAL A 53 16.61 1.53 6.87
C VAL A 53 17.21 2.29 5.69
N GLN A 54 18.39 1.88 5.20
CA GLN A 54 19.00 2.54 4.04
C GLN A 54 18.18 2.31 2.77
N THR A 55 17.71 1.07 2.55
CA THR A 55 16.80 0.75 1.43
C THR A 55 15.54 1.62 1.44
N TRP A 56 14.94 1.84 2.63
CA TRP A 56 13.78 2.72 2.77
C TRP A 56 14.13 4.19 2.48
N LEU A 57 15.20 4.71 3.10
CA LEU A 57 15.65 6.09 2.90
C LEU A 57 16.07 6.36 1.46
N ASP A 58 16.69 5.41 0.79
CA ASP A 58 17.06 5.48 -0.63
C ASP A 58 15.83 5.64 -1.51
N LEU A 59 14.78 4.85 -1.25
CA LEU A 59 13.52 4.99 -1.96
C LEU A 59 12.93 6.38 -1.71
N GLN A 60 12.83 6.82 -0.46
CA GLN A 60 12.29 8.14 -0.13
C GLN A 60 13.06 9.29 -0.80
N ARG A 61 14.40 9.20 -0.83
CA ARG A 61 15.28 10.15 -1.52
C ARG A 61 15.01 10.17 -3.03
N ARG A 62 14.91 9.00 -3.67
CA ARG A 62 14.59 8.88 -5.11
C ARG A 62 13.22 9.45 -5.43
N LEU A 63 12.25 9.20 -4.57
CA LEU A 63 10.90 9.76 -4.71
C LEU A 63 10.89 11.26 -4.43
N ARG A 64 11.87 11.84 -3.73
CA ARG A 64 11.73 13.19 -3.13
C ARG A 64 10.47 13.27 -2.27
N SER A 65 10.15 12.15 -1.60
CA SER A 65 9.06 12.03 -0.65
C SER A 65 9.38 12.85 0.60
N ASN A 66 8.36 13.18 1.38
CA ASN A 66 8.52 13.99 2.58
C ASN A 66 9.23 13.15 3.67
N PRO A 67 10.38 13.59 4.22
CA PRO A 67 11.16 12.83 5.20
C PRO A 67 10.46 12.61 6.55
N SER A 68 9.26 13.17 6.75
CA SER A 68 8.45 12.96 7.96
C SER A 68 7.90 11.53 8.13
N LEU A 69 8.01 10.66 7.11
CA LEU A 69 7.60 9.25 7.19
C LEU A 69 8.79 8.38 7.64
N ASP A 70 9.00 8.33 8.95
CA ASP A 70 10.08 7.57 9.60
C ASP A 70 10.08 6.09 9.18
N ALA A 71 11.28 5.52 8.96
CA ALA A 71 11.50 4.11 8.71
C ALA A 71 10.90 3.22 9.82
N VAL A 72 10.80 3.73 11.05
CA VAL A 72 10.10 3.03 12.15
C VAL A 72 8.63 2.73 11.80
N HIS A 73 7.94 3.62 11.07
CA HIS A 73 6.57 3.35 10.65
C HIS A 73 6.47 2.28 9.55
N ALA A 74 7.47 2.19 8.68
CA ALA A 74 7.61 1.06 7.75
C ALA A 74 7.80 -0.27 8.52
N GLN A 75 8.61 -0.29 9.59
CA GLN A 75 8.74 -1.46 10.45
C GLN A 75 7.40 -1.83 11.11
N ARG A 76 6.68 -0.84 11.65
CA ARG A 76 5.35 -1.03 12.27
C ARG A 76 4.34 -1.61 11.28
N TRP A 77 4.36 -1.13 10.04
CA TRP A 77 3.49 -1.64 8.99
C TRP A 77 3.79 -3.09 8.65
N LEU A 78 5.06 -3.46 8.51
CA LEU A 78 5.48 -4.83 8.26
C LEU A 78 5.10 -5.77 9.41
N PHE A 79 5.36 -5.36 10.66
CA PHE A 79 4.93 -6.09 11.84
C PHE A 79 3.41 -6.31 11.84
N HIS A 80 2.63 -5.24 11.65
CA HIS A 80 1.17 -5.31 11.67
C HIS A 80 0.63 -6.23 10.56
N THR A 81 1.19 -6.13 9.36
CA THR A 81 0.77 -6.91 8.20
C THR A 81 1.12 -8.39 8.36
N LEU A 82 2.33 -8.70 8.83
CA LEU A 82 2.77 -10.09 8.99
C LEU A 82 2.07 -10.78 10.16
N THR A 83 1.88 -10.09 11.28
CA THR A 83 1.37 -10.73 12.51
C THR A 83 -0.14 -10.59 12.72
N GLY A 84 -0.79 -9.68 11.99
CA GLY A 84 -2.17 -9.26 12.26
C GLY A 84 -2.33 -8.58 13.63
N SER A 85 -1.24 -8.33 14.36
CA SER A 85 -1.27 -7.74 15.71
C SER A 85 -1.22 -6.22 15.63
N PRO A 86 -1.87 -5.50 16.57
CA PRO A 86 -1.74 -4.06 16.64
C PRO A 86 -0.30 -3.65 16.96
N ALA A 87 0.16 -2.54 16.38
CA ALA A 87 1.56 -2.13 16.44
C ALA A 87 2.09 -1.90 17.88
N HIS A 88 1.23 -1.65 18.87
CA HIS A 88 1.63 -1.48 20.27
C HIS A 88 2.07 -2.79 20.95
N LEU A 89 1.78 -3.95 20.35
CA LEU A 89 2.28 -5.26 20.80
C LEU A 89 3.59 -5.68 20.11
N ALA A 90 4.16 -4.80 19.29
CA ALA A 90 5.44 -5.07 18.64
C ALA A 90 6.60 -4.99 19.63
N HIS A 91 7.81 -5.35 19.16
CA HIS A 91 9.03 -5.13 19.92
C HIS A 91 9.14 -3.66 20.39
N PRO A 92 9.62 -3.37 21.62
CA PRO A 92 9.68 -2.02 22.18
C PRO A 92 10.31 -0.97 21.27
N ASP A 93 11.36 -1.34 20.52
CA ASP A 93 12.05 -0.46 19.55
C ASP A 93 11.14 0.09 18.44
N ILE A 94 10.08 -0.63 18.10
CA ILE A 94 9.14 -0.25 17.03
C ILE A 94 7.73 -0.04 17.54
N ALA A 95 7.38 -0.42 18.77
CA ALA A 95 6.06 -0.17 19.32
C ALA A 95 5.81 1.36 19.49
N PRO A 96 4.62 1.88 19.12
CA PRO A 96 4.27 3.26 19.43
C PRO A 96 3.90 3.41 20.91
N ALA A 97 4.79 4.02 21.69
CA ALA A 97 4.61 4.25 23.12
C ALA A 97 3.61 5.39 23.40
N THR A 98 3.62 6.46 22.60
CA THR A 98 2.82 7.68 22.88
C THR A 98 1.58 7.80 21.97
N PRO A 99 0.53 8.53 22.41
CA PRO A 99 -0.62 8.86 21.55
C PRO A 99 -0.20 9.58 20.26
N VAL A 100 0.80 10.45 20.34
CA VAL A 100 1.36 11.18 19.18
C VAL A 100 1.96 10.21 18.17
N GLN A 101 2.77 9.24 18.62
CA GLN A 101 3.34 8.20 17.75
C GLN A 101 2.25 7.32 17.11
N ARG A 102 1.18 7.00 17.86
CA ARG A 102 0.03 6.27 17.32
C ARG A 102 -0.66 7.08 16.21
N GLN A 103 -0.87 8.38 16.41
CA GLN A 103 -1.46 9.27 15.41
C GLN A 103 -0.57 9.42 14.17
N GLN A 104 0.74 9.56 14.36
CA GLN A 104 1.73 9.60 13.26
C GLN A 104 1.71 8.29 12.46
N TYR A 105 1.58 7.14 13.13
CA TYR A 105 1.46 5.86 12.44
C TYR A 105 0.14 5.74 11.66
N GLN A 106 -0.98 6.22 12.20
CA GLN A 106 -2.23 6.28 11.41
C GLN A 106 -2.07 7.18 10.19
N ARG A 107 -1.41 8.34 10.34
CA ARG A 107 -1.07 9.24 9.23
C ARG A 107 -0.21 8.55 8.17
N PHE A 108 0.80 7.79 8.60
CA PHE A 108 1.65 7.01 7.70
C PHE A 108 0.83 6.04 6.84
N ARG A 109 -0.13 5.31 7.42
CA ARG A 109 -0.91 4.28 6.72
C ARG A 109 -1.71 4.80 5.52
N TRP A 110 -2.17 6.05 5.55
CA TRP A 110 -2.90 6.66 4.44
C TRP A 110 -2.08 7.66 3.62
N ARG A 111 -0.88 8.04 4.07
CA ARG A 111 0.08 8.88 3.31
C ARG A 111 1.17 8.13 2.57
N ILE A 112 1.23 6.81 2.74
CA ILE A 112 2.20 5.98 2.02
C ILE A 112 2.04 6.20 0.51
N LEU A 113 3.16 6.40 -0.19
CA LEU A 113 3.15 6.52 -1.65
C LEU A 113 3.01 5.13 -2.30
N PRO A 114 2.44 5.01 -3.51
CA PRO A 114 2.32 3.73 -4.19
C PRO A 114 3.63 2.91 -4.27
N PRO A 115 4.80 3.51 -4.59
CA PRO A 115 6.06 2.77 -4.65
C PRO A 115 6.59 2.34 -3.27
N GLU A 116 6.27 3.12 -2.24
CA GLU A 116 6.59 2.77 -0.85
C GLU A 116 5.74 1.57 -0.41
N ALA A 117 4.44 1.58 -0.69
CA ALA A 117 3.54 0.45 -0.41
C ALA A 117 3.98 -0.82 -1.14
N GLU A 118 4.39 -0.71 -2.40
CA GLU A 118 4.92 -1.82 -3.20
C GLU A 118 6.23 -2.38 -2.62
N LEU A 119 7.13 -1.52 -2.13
CA LEU A 119 8.34 -1.97 -1.43
C LEU A 119 7.99 -2.73 -0.16
N LEU A 120 7.05 -2.24 0.64
CA LEU A 120 6.63 -2.94 1.87
C LEU A 120 5.95 -4.27 1.57
N HIS A 121 5.11 -4.32 0.54
CA HIS A 121 4.43 -5.55 0.14
C HIS A 121 5.45 -6.61 -0.30
N ARG A 122 6.38 -6.27 -1.19
CA ARG A 122 7.47 -7.18 -1.60
C ARG A 122 8.38 -7.58 -0.45
N THR A 123 8.69 -6.66 0.47
CA THR A 123 9.46 -6.98 1.67
C THR A 123 8.74 -8.01 2.53
N ALA A 124 7.42 -7.86 2.70
CA ALA A 124 6.61 -8.83 3.43
C ALA A 124 6.59 -10.21 2.73
N GLN A 125 6.43 -10.26 1.40
CA GLN A 125 6.52 -11.50 0.62
C GLN A 125 7.86 -12.19 0.83
N ASN A 126 8.97 -11.48 0.63
CA ASN A 126 10.31 -12.03 0.79
C ASN A 126 10.56 -12.56 2.22
N LEU A 127 10.00 -11.91 3.23
CA LEU A 127 10.10 -12.38 4.62
C LEU A 127 9.32 -13.68 4.85
N LEU A 128 8.15 -13.84 4.21
CA LEU A 128 7.39 -15.09 4.26
C LEU A 128 8.14 -16.22 3.52
N GLU A 129 8.65 -15.95 2.32
CA GLU A 129 9.44 -16.89 1.52
C GLU A 129 10.71 -17.36 2.26
N ALA A 130 11.43 -16.44 2.92
CA ALA A 130 12.62 -16.75 3.71
C ALA A 130 12.35 -17.71 4.87
N HIS A 131 11.10 -17.79 5.35
CA HIS A 131 10.66 -18.73 6.39
C HIS A 131 9.85 -19.90 5.81
N THR A 132 9.85 -20.07 4.48
CA THR A 132 9.11 -21.13 3.77
C THR A 132 7.62 -21.13 4.13
N ILE A 133 7.04 -19.93 4.10
CA ILE A 133 5.61 -19.71 4.32
C ILE A 133 4.97 -19.38 2.98
N ASP A 134 4.24 -20.34 2.40
CA ASP A 134 3.49 -20.18 1.16
C ASP A 134 2.06 -19.70 1.43
N GLU A 135 1.96 -18.52 2.05
CA GLU A 135 0.69 -17.90 2.42
C GLU A 135 0.62 -16.47 1.85
N PRO A 136 -0.58 -15.95 1.53
CA PRO A 136 -0.71 -14.58 1.05
C PRO A 136 -0.31 -13.56 2.12
N VAL A 137 0.31 -12.44 1.73
CA VAL A 137 0.70 -11.37 2.68
C VAL A 137 -0.51 -10.80 3.41
N GLN A 138 -1.60 -10.56 2.69
CA GLN A 138 -2.88 -10.09 3.22
C GLN A 138 -4.00 -10.96 2.68
N TRP A 139 -4.98 -11.20 3.52
CA TRP A 139 -6.21 -11.89 3.16
C TRP A 139 -7.38 -11.29 3.92
N ALA A 140 -8.54 -11.25 3.27
CA ALA A 140 -9.81 -10.91 3.88
C ALA A 140 -10.86 -11.93 3.42
N PRO A 141 -11.72 -12.43 4.34
CA PRO A 141 -12.82 -13.30 3.98
C PRO A 141 -13.82 -12.59 3.07
N ARG A 142 -14.44 -13.35 2.15
CA ARG A 142 -15.51 -12.84 1.28
C ARG A 142 -16.81 -13.54 1.63
N LEU A 143 -17.69 -12.83 2.33
CA LEU A 143 -19.03 -13.32 2.59
C LEU A 143 -19.90 -13.21 1.32
N PRO A 144 -20.79 -14.19 1.05
CA PRO A 144 -21.72 -14.08 -0.07
C PRO A 144 -22.60 -12.83 0.08
N ALA A 145 -22.74 -12.04 -0.99
CA ALA A 145 -23.55 -10.80 -0.96
C ALA A 145 -24.99 -11.03 -0.48
N ARG A 146 -25.56 -12.22 -0.76
CA ARG A 146 -26.89 -12.63 -0.25
C ARG A 146 -26.97 -12.70 1.28
N ALA A 147 -25.88 -13.03 1.95
CA ALA A 147 -25.83 -13.15 3.41
C ALA A 147 -25.78 -11.77 4.09
N LEU A 148 -25.38 -10.73 3.35
CA LEU A 148 -25.27 -9.35 3.85
C LEU A 148 -26.43 -8.46 3.39
N ARG A 149 -27.27 -8.93 2.45
CA ARG A 149 -28.27 -8.10 1.75
C ARG A 149 -29.29 -7.46 2.70
N ASP A 150 -29.67 -8.18 3.75
CA ASP A 150 -30.72 -7.75 4.69
C ASP A 150 -30.14 -7.06 5.93
N LEU A 151 -28.82 -6.83 5.96
CA LEU A 151 -28.12 -6.23 7.10
C LEU A 151 -27.79 -4.76 6.81
N VAL A 152 -28.14 -3.89 7.75
CA VAL A 152 -27.76 -2.49 7.72
C VAL A 152 -26.38 -2.34 8.35
N LEU A 153 -25.34 -2.29 7.51
CA LEU A 153 -23.98 -2.07 7.96
C LEU A 153 -23.65 -0.57 8.04
N PRO A 154 -22.86 -0.14 9.03
CA PRO A 154 -22.52 1.26 9.20
C PRO A 154 -21.56 1.74 8.09
N GLY A 155 -21.94 2.84 7.44
CA GLY A 155 -21.16 3.46 6.37
C GLY A 155 -21.46 2.85 4.99
N PRO A 156 -20.97 3.50 3.91
CA PRO A 156 -21.17 2.98 2.56
C PRO A 156 -20.36 1.70 2.34
N ASP A 157 -20.75 0.91 1.36
CA ASP A 157 -19.98 -0.25 0.91
C ASP A 157 -18.60 0.21 0.39
N THR A 158 -17.52 -0.44 0.85
CA THR A 158 -16.15 -0.14 0.42
C THR A 158 -15.99 -0.31 -1.09
N ASP A 159 -16.70 -1.26 -1.70
CA ASP A 159 -16.61 -1.54 -3.14
C ASP A 159 -17.45 -0.57 -3.98
N SER A 160 -18.29 0.25 -3.34
CA SER A 160 -19.08 1.28 -4.04
C SER A 160 -18.26 2.51 -4.42
N ILE A 161 -17.10 2.73 -3.80
CA ILE A 161 -16.21 3.85 -4.07
C ILE A 161 -15.11 3.38 -5.03
N SER A 162 -15.18 3.81 -6.28
CA SER A 162 -14.13 3.49 -7.26
C SER A 162 -12.81 4.19 -6.93
N VAL A 163 -11.69 3.57 -7.31
CA VAL A 163 -10.34 4.16 -7.19
C VAL A 163 -10.27 5.52 -7.88
N ALA A 164 -10.94 5.68 -9.01
CA ALA A 164 -10.99 6.95 -9.74
C ALA A 164 -11.70 8.05 -8.92
N GLN A 165 -12.85 7.73 -8.30
CA GLN A 165 -13.56 8.67 -7.42
C GLN A 165 -12.73 9.02 -6.20
N LEU A 166 -12.08 8.03 -5.57
CA LEU A 166 -11.17 8.27 -4.44
C LEU A 166 -10.06 9.25 -4.83
N HIS A 167 -9.38 9.00 -5.95
CA HIS A 167 -8.27 9.84 -6.42
C HIS A 167 -8.72 11.25 -6.84
N GLN A 168 -9.91 11.39 -7.45
CA GLN A 168 -10.49 12.68 -7.79
C GLN A 168 -10.91 13.48 -6.56
N ALA A 169 -11.38 12.80 -5.52
CA ALA A 169 -11.79 13.44 -4.26
C ALA A 169 -10.60 13.89 -3.40
N VAL A 170 -9.36 13.46 -3.70
CA VAL A 170 -8.17 13.93 -2.99
C VAL A 170 -7.81 15.37 -3.42
N PRO A 171 -7.96 16.39 -2.55
CA PRO A 171 -7.56 17.76 -2.87
C PRO A 171 -6.04 17.88 -3.06
N GLY A 172 -5.61 18.71 -4.01
CA GLY A 172 -4.21 18.98 -4.34
C GLY A 172 -3.44 19.89 -3.35
N GLY A 173 -3.88 20.00 -2.10
CA GLY A 173 -3.38 20.97 -1.10
C GLY A 173 -3.36 20.42 0.34
N ASP A 174 -3.67 21.28 1.34
CA ASP A 174 -3.74 20.91 2.75
C ASP A 174 -4.84 19.88 3.01
N PHE A 175 -4.45 18.62 2.86
CA PHE A 175 -5.35 17.47 2.91
C PHE A 175 -5.79 17.15 4.35
N SER A 176 -7.09 17.18 4.58
CA SER A 176 -7.73 16.63 5.78
C SER A 176 -8.46 15.34 5.44
N ILE A 177 -8.10 14.25 6.14
CA ILE A 177 -8.80 12.96 6.01
C ILE A 177 -10.27 13.05 6.44
N ALA A 178 -10.59 13.98 7.36
CA ALA A 178 -11.96 14.24 7.78
C ALA A 178 -12.77 14.92 6.66
N GLN A 179 -12.15 15.85 5.92
CA GLN A 179 -12.79 16.47 4.76
C GLN A 179 -13.01 15.44 3.65
N LEU A 180 -12.03 14.58 3.36
CA LEU A 180 -12.19 13.51 2.37
C LEU A 180 -13.35 12.56 2.76
N ALA A 181 -13.46 12.21 4.05
CA ALA A 181 -14.55 11.39 4.54
C ALA A 181 -15.92 12.05 4.35
N HIS A 182 -16.00 13.36 4.55
CA HIS A 182 -17.22 14.12 4.28
C HIS A 182 -17.55 14.15 2.78
N THR A 183 -16.57 14.42 1.91
CA THR A 183 -16.76 14.46 0.45
C THR A 183 -17.22 13.11 -0.13
N LEU A 184 -16.73 12.00 0.42
CA LEU A 184 -17.11 10.65 -0.01
C LEU A 184 -18.41 10.15 0.64
N ASN A 185 -19.13 11.00 1.39
CA ASN A 185 -20.29 10.62 2.19
C ASN A 185 -20.03 9.43 3.14
N THR A 186 -18.77 9.20 3.52
CA THR A 186 -18.41 8.25 4.57
C THR A 186 -18.54 8.98 5.91
N THR A 187 -19.75 9.41 6.25
CA THR A 187 -20.00 10.40 7.32
C THR A 187 -19.69 9.90 8.73
N THR A 188 -19.44 8.61 8.94
CA THR A 188 -19.35 8.06 10.30
C THR A 188 -17.92 7.86 10.82
N THR A 189 -16.89 7.67 9.99
CA THR A 189 -15.50 7.47 10.51
C THR A 189 -14.40 7.67 9.46
N THR A 190 -13.30 8.34 9.85
CA THR A 190 -12.05 8.43 9.07
C THR A 190 -11.37 7.08 8.80
N ALA A 191 -11.79 6.03 9.52
CA ALA A 191 -11.31 4.66 9.37
C ALA A 191 -11.63 4.09 7.99
N HIS A 192 -12.80 4.39 7.43
CA HIS A 192 -13.21 3.89 6.11
C HIS A 192 -12.29 4.45 5.01
N VAL A 193 -12.09 5.77 5.01
CA VAL A 193 -11.15 6.43 4.09
C VAL A 193 -9.70 5.98 4.32
N THR A 194 -9.28 5.77 5.57
CA THR A 194 -7.93 5.25 5.87
C THR A 194 -7.75 3.86 5.28
N TYR A 195 -8.76 3.00 5.38
CA TYR A 195 -8.75 1.66 4.78
C TYR A 195 -8.62 1.74 3.25
N LEU A 196 -9.48 2.54 2.59
CA LEU A 196 -9.44 2.71 1.14
C LEU A 196 -8.10 3.25 0.65
N LEU A 197 -7.55 4.29 1.30
CA LEU A 197 -6.22 4.84 0.96
C LEU A 197 -5.07 3.87 1.24
N SER A 198 -5.22 2.96 2.22
CA SER A 198 -4.23 1.92 2.47
C SER A 198 -4.26 0.81 1.41
N LYS A 199 -5.43 0.54 0.82
CA LYS A 199 -5.62 -0.42 -0.28
C LYS A 199 -5.24 0.18 -1.63
N HIS A 200 -5.52 1.46 -1.82
CA HIS A 200 -5.27 2.21 -3.04
C HIS A 200 -4.49 3.49 -2.71
N PRO A 201 -3.15 3.38 -2.51
CA PRO A 201 -2.31 4.52 -2.21
C PRO A 201 -2.40 5.60 -3.29
N VAL A 202 -2.43 6.86 -2.85
CA VAL A 202 -2.47 8.02 -3.74
C VAL A 202 -1.07 8.63 -3.84
N ASP A 203 -0.73 9.14 -5.01
CA ASP A 203 0.48 9.96 -5.16
C ASP A 203 0.26 11.36 -4.54
N TRP A 204 0.66 11.48 -3.27
CA TRP A 204 0.61 12.70 -2.47
C TRP A 204 1.65 13.74 -2.86
N SER A 205 2.45 13.47 -3.89
CA SER A 205 3.59 14.31 -4.21
C SER A 205 3.14 15.56 -4.93
N PRO A 206 3.80 16.70 -4.68
CA PRO A 206 3.48 17.95 -5.36
C PRO A 206 3.46 17.76 -6.88
N PRO A 207 2.54 18.40 -7.63
CA PRO A 207 2.40 18.20 -9.09
C PRO A 207 3.72 18.29 -9.87
N ARG A 208 4.63 19.19 -9.44
CA ARG A 208 5.97 19.38 -10.02
C ARG A 208 6.89 18.15 -9.92
N PHE A 209 6.62 17.22 -9.00
CA PHE A 209 7.44 16.04 -8.75
C PHE A 209 6.81 14.73 -9.22
N ARG A 210 5.49 14.68 -9.50
CA ARG A 210 4.79 13.45 -9.94
C ARG A 210 5.42 12.82 -11.17
N ARG A 211 5.75 13.61 -12.21
CA ARG A 211 6.45 13.11 -13.42
C ARG A 211 7.85 12.57 -13.13
N THR A 212 8.58 13.22 -12.22
CA THR A 212 9.93 12.79 -11.81
C THR A 212 9.87 11.49 -11.02
N GLN A 213 8.86 11.31 -10.18
CA GLN A 213 8.63 10.07 -9.43
C GLN A 213 8.19 8.92 -10.30
N HIS A 214 7.23 9.13 -11.21
CA HIS A 214 6.82 8.12 -12.19
C HIS A 214 8.03 7.59 -12.97
N THR A 215 8.94 8.49 -13.36
CA THR A 215 10.20 8.12 -14.02
C THR A 215 11.12 7.33 -13.08
N ALA A 216 11.28 7.77 -11.82
CA ALA A 216 12.16 7.13 -10.85
C ALA A 216 11.69 5.74 -10.40
N THR A 217 10.39 5.48 -10.42
CA THR A 217 9.81 4.17 -10.05
C THR A 217 9.90 3.18 -11.22
N ARG A 218 9.75 3.67 -12.45
CA ARG A 218 9.78 2.85 -13.67
C ARG A 218 11.20 2.59 -14.17
N VAL A 219 12.20 3.39 -13.78
CA VAL A 219 13.58 3.23 -14.26
C VAL A 219 14.18 1.86 -13.99
N GLY A 220 13.81 1.20 -12.88
CA GLY A 220 14.25 -0.17 -12.59
C GLY A 220 13.69 -1.17 -13.61
N GLN A 221 12.41 -1.05 -13.95
CA GLN A 221 11.79 -1.84 -15.00
C GLN A 221 12.39 -1.54 -16.38
N TRP A 222 12.62 -0.26 -16.68
CA TRP A 222 13.26 0.16 -17.92
C TRP A 222 14.67 -0.42 -18.04
N ARG A 223 15.41 -0.49 -16.93
CA ARG A 223 16.71 -1.15 -16.88
C ARG A 223 16.59 -2.63 -17.20
N ILE A 224 15.66 -3.36 -16.59
CA ILE A 224 15.43 -4.78 -16.88
C ILE A 224 15.12 -4.97 -18.37
N TRP A 225 14.18 -4.19 -18.91
CA TRP A 225 13.83 -4.22 -20.34
C TRP A 225 15.01 -3.91 -21.25
N TYR A 226 15.86 -2.96 -20.85
CA TYR A 226 17.00 -2.54 -21.62
C TYR A 226 18.17 -3.54 -21.56
N GLU A 227 18.50 -4.07 -20.38
CA GLU A 227 19.66 -4.93 -20.18
C GLU A 227 19.34 -6.39 -20.52
N HIS A 228 18.21 -6.90 -20.03
CA HIS A 228 17.82 -8.31 -20.12
C HIS A 228 16.98 -8.57 -21.36
N ASP A 229 15.90 -7.80 -21.58
CA ASP A 229 14.98 -8.04 -22.72
C ASP A 229 15.48 -7.37 -24.03
N ARG A 230 16.63 -6.69 -23.97
CA ARG A 230 17.33 -6.04 -25.09
C ARG A 230 16.50 -5.00 -25.85
N LEU A 231 15.39 -4.52 -25.28
CA LEU A 231 14.54 -3.47 -25.85
C LEU A 231 15.34 -2.21 -26.14
N SER A 232 15.02 -1.51 -27.24
CA SER A 232 15.65 -0.22 -27.55
C SER A 232 15.08 0.89 -26.66
N LEU A 233 15.83 1.99 -26.48
CA LEU A 233 15.33 3.15 -25.72
C LEU A 233 14.03 3.71 -26.32
N GLN A 234 13.88 3.65 -27.64
CA GLN A 234 12.67 4.09 -28.34
C GLN A 234 11.49 3.16 -28.06
N ALA A 235 11.69 1.84 -28.09
CA ALA A 235 10.63 0.88 -27.77
C ALA A 235 10.16 1.01 -26.32
N ILE A 236 11.06 1.31 -25.38
CA ILE A 236 10.70 1.61 -23.99
C ILE A 236 9.91 2.92 -23.90
N ALA A 237 10.34 3.96 -24.63
CA ALA A 237 9.64 5.25 -24.66
C ALA A 237 8.21 5.13 -25.22
N ASP A 238 8.05 4.42 -26.34
CA ASP A 238 6.74 4.19 -26.98
C ASP A 238 5.82 3.36 -26.09
N ARG A 239 6.35 2.36 -25.39
CA ARG A 239 5.58 1.50 -24.47
C ARG A 239 5.09 2.23 -23.22
N GLU A 240 5.81 3.26 -22.80
CA GLU A 240 5.55 4.02 -21.57
C GLU A 240 4.89 5.38 -21.84
N GLU A 241 4.59 5.66 -23.11
CA GLU A 241 4.12 6.98 -23.56
C GLU A 241 5.03 8.13 -23.05
N ALA A 242 6.32 7.84 -22.92
CA ALA A 242 7.33 8.76 -22.41
C ALA A 242 8.21 9.28 -23.56
N SER A 243 8.89 10.40 -23.36
CA SER A 243 9.86 10.88 -24.35
C SER A 243 11.14 10.04 -24.30
N LEU A 244 11.77 9.81 -25.47
CA LEU A 244 13.08 9.17 -25.56
C LEU A 244 14.13 9.84 -24.67
N ALA A 245 14.11 11.18 -24.60
CA ALA A 245 15.01 11.97 -23.77
C ALA A 245 14.80 11.65 -22.27
N THR A 246 13.56 11.49 -21.84
CA THR A 246 13.20 11.12 -20.46
C THR A 246 13.77 9.75 -20.09
N VAL A 247 13.54 8.73 -20.93
CA VAL A 247 14.04 7.36 -20.69
C VAL A 247 15.56 7.35 -20.64
N ARG A 248 16.23 8.03 -21.59
CA ARG A 248 17.69 8.13 -21.65
C ARG A 248 18.27 8.79 -20.40
N LEU A 249 17.76 9.96 -20.01
CA LEU A 249 18.21 10.69 -18.82
C LEU A 249 17.99 9.89 -17.54
N ALA A 250 16.86 9.18 -17.42
CA ALA A 250 16.56 8.36 -16.26
C ALA A 250 17.54 7.20 -16.10
N LEU A 251 17.79 6.44 -17.18
CA LEU A 251 18.70 5.31 -17.17
C LEU A 251 20.14 5.73 -16.85
N LEU A 252 20.61 6.84 -17.44
CA LEU A 252 21.93 7.42 -17.14
C LEU A 252 22.04 7.86 -15.68
N LYS A 253 21.05 8.59 -15.16
CA LYS A 253 21.05 9.04 -13.76
C LYS A 253 21.05 7.90 -12.75
N ASN A 254 20.58 6.72 -13.14
CA ASN A 254 20.58 5.54 -12.30
C ASN A 254 21.80 4.62 -12.53
N GLY A 255 22.77 5.03 -13.35
CA GLY A 255 24.02 4.31 -13.59
C GLY A 255 23.91 3.18 -14.61
N THR A 256 22.97 3.25 -15.54
CA THR A 256 22.86 2.28 -16.64
C THR A 256 23.74 2.73 -17.79
N GLU A 257 24.68 1.90 -18.23
CA GLU A 257 25.48 2.17 -19.42
C GLU A 257 24.63 2.04 -20.68
N LEU A 258 24.60 3.09 -21.48
CA LEU A 258 23.87 3.05 -22.75
C LEU A 258 24.72 2.29 -23.77
N ARG A 259 24.14 1.25 -24.36
CA ARG A 259 24.68 0.55 -25.53
C ARG A 259 25.07 1.60 -26.58
N PRO A 260 26.26 1.48 -27.19
CA PRO A 260 26.69 2.39 -28.24
C PRO A 260 25.61 2.43 -29.32
N ALA A 261 25.39 3.60 -29.90
CA ALA A 261 24.46 3.77 -31.00
C ALA A 261 24.93 2.87 -32.15
N GLY A 262 24.40 1.65 -32.19
CA GLY A 262 24.58 0.75 -33.31
C GLY A 262 24.07 1.49 -34.53
N SER A 263 24.97 1.65 -35.50
CA SER A 263 24.71 2.12 -36.86
C SER A 263 23.30 1.75 -37.27
N GLN A 264 22.48 2.75 -37.61
CA GLN A 264 21.15 2.54 -38.16
C GLN A 264 21.26 1.62 -39.39
N GLN A 265 21.07 0.32 -39.22
CA GLN A 265 20.73 -0.57 -40.30
C GLN A 265 19.21 -0.65 -40.37
N GLY A 266 18.67 -0.12 -41.47
CA GLY A 266 17.33 -0.50 -41.93
C GLY A 266 16.19 0.43 -41.54
N ARG A 267 16.34 1.76 -41.68
CA ARG A 267 15.15 2.59 -41.91
C ARG A 267 14.68 2.36 -43.35
N GLN A 268 13.84 1.34 -43.57
CA GLN A 268 13.10 1.23 -44.83
C GLN A 268 12.22 2.48 -44.98
N ARG A 269 12.58 3.32 -45.94
CA ARG A 269 11.70 4.38 -46.45
C ARG A 269 10.48 3.69 -47.05
N ARG A 270 9.31 3.89 -46.44
CA ARG A 270 8.02 3.67 -47.12
C ARG A 270 7.96 4.66 -48.30
N ARG A 271 7.81 4.11 -49.51
CA ARG A 271 7.25 4.82 -50.65
C ARG A 271 5.74 4.87 -50.52
#